data_AF-A0A965MAN9-F1
#
_entry.id   AF-A0A965MAN9-F1
#
_cell.length_a   1.000
_cell.length_b   1.000
_cell.length_c   1.000
_cell.angle_alpha   90.00
_cell.angle_beta   90.00
_cell.angle_gamma   90.00
#
_symmetry.space_group_name_H-M   'P 1'
#
loop_
_entity.id
_entity.type
_entity.pdbx_description
1 polymer ?
#
loop_
_entity_poly.entity_id
_entity_poly.type
_entity_poly.pdbx_seq_one_letter_code
_entity_poly.pdbx_strand_id
1 'polypeptide(L)'
;NGVTLHLDGLTMRGGKISSASSLTGSAASYGSYNLDTGLTAGGVAETSEISALGGTLNQSGGTVLNVLSGATNGVDLLISGSLITVNPSTGITSTGLTKRGDGVLMLSGANSFTDGVRLESGMIRAGSTTAFGLNNAVTVSNRAATTLDLNNFNVTIGSLSGGGSAGGNVTLGSGNLTLGADNGSGSFGGVISGTGAMTKRGTGTQTLTGQNTFSGLFTQNQGVTVLANSNGPALFNGQGGDIVIGNIGGGSTYSTLRMGAANQLGTNVNVTFGANATTTSYGTLDLMSRSLSIGNLNISGNTALAHIQNSQSVGSTGNSTLTIHQTTNGSFTGLIRDQAGGGTGTLGIVKNGSANLTLYGGDITYTGG
;
A
#
# COMPACT_ATOMS: atom_id res chain seq x y z
N ASN A 1 -32.87 20.06 22.42
CA ASN A 1 -32.66 21.19 21.50
C ASN A 1 -31.25 21.14 20.98
N GLY A 2 -31.05 20.53 19.80
CA GLY A 2 -29.74 20.50 19.15
C GLY A 2 -29.35 21.92 18.74
N VAL A 3 -28.26 22.43 19.28
CA VAL A 3 -27.68 23.69 18.82
C VAL A 3 -26.89 23.36 17.55
N THR A 4 -27.40 23.78 16.40
CA THR A 4 -26.60 23.84 15.18
C THR A 4 -25.80 25.13 15.25
N LEU A 5 -24.48 25.02 15.31
CA LEU A 5 -23.59 26.17 15.22
C LEU A 5 -23.29 26.42 13.74
N HIS A 6 -23.88 27.48 13.17
CA HIS A 6 -23.49 27.99 11.85
C HIS A 6 -22.26 28.89 12.03
N LEU A 7 -21.12 28.46 11.48
CA LEU A 7 -19.87 29.20 11.51
C LEU A 7 -19.64 29.83 10.14
N ASP A 8 -20.22 31.00 9.89
CA ASP A 8 -20.03 31.75 8.65
C ASP A 8 -18.78 32.65 8.72
N GLY A 9 -17.88 32.51 7.74
CA GLY A 9 -16.77 33.46 7.54
C GLY A 9 -15.71 33.48 8.64
N LEU A 10 -15.59 32.42 9.44
CA LEU A 10 -14.63 32.38 10.54
C LEU A 10 -13.19 32.30 10.01
N THR A 11 -12.36 33.26 10.39
CA THR A 11 -10.91 33.20 10.17
C THR A 11 -10.18 32.90 11.47
N MET A 12 -9.62 31.69 11.60
CA MET A 12 -8.82 31.31 12.77
C MET A 12 -7.36 31.73 12.58
N ARG A 13 -6.77 32.42 13.55
CA ARG A 13 -5.34 32.79 13.59
C ARG A 13 -4.67 32.07 14.78
N GLY A 14 -4.84 30.75 14.85
CA GLY A 14 -4.52 29.90 16.00
C GLY A 14 -5.70 29.67 16.96
N GLY A 15 -5.61 28.64 17.80
CA GLY A 15 -6.60 28.32 18.85
C GLY A 15 -7.45 27.08 18.56
N LYS A 16 -8.24 26.63 19.55
CA LYS A 16 -9.08 25.42 19.49
C LYS A 16 -10.56 25.78 19.48
N ILE A 17 -11.29 25.32 18.46
CA ILE A 17 -12.75 25.22 18.54
C ILE A 17 -13.08 23.83 19.07
N SER A 18 -13.52 23.78 20.32
CA SER A 18 -14.00 22.57 20.98
C SER A 18 -15.21 22.89 21.85
N SER A 19 -16.24 22.03 21.85
CA SER A 19 -17.34 22.16 22.80
C SER A 19 -16.88 21.73 24.20
N ALA A 20 -16.78 22.67 25.13
CA ALA A 20 -16.29 22.45 26.49
C ALA A 20 -17.45 22.39 27.51
N SER A 21 -18.20 21.28 27.56
CA SER A 21 -19.02 20.88 28.74
C SER A 21 -19.78 19.57 28.48
N SER A 22 -19.83 18.69 29.49
CA SER A 22 -20.73 17.54 29.54
C SER A 22 -22.19 17.94 29.30
N LEU A 23 -22.84 17.47 28.24
CA LEU A 23 -24.30 17.50 28.11
C LEU A 23 -24.87 16.31 28.90
N THR A 24 -25.02 16.45 30.22
CA THR A 24 -25.82 15.51 31.02
C THR A 24 -27.29 15.76 30.73
N GLY A 25 -27.90 14.87 29.94
CA GLY A 25 -29.32 14.87 29.65
C GLY A 25 -29.68 13.65 28.82
N SER A 26 -30.43 12.73 29.43
CA SER A 26 -30.86 11.44 28.88
C SER A 26 -31.39 11.54 27.44
N ALA A 27 -30.67 10.89 26.50
CA ALA A 27 -31.06 10.50 25.14
C ALA A 27 -31.62 11.59 24.19
N ALA A 28 -30.76 12.21 23.36
CA ALA A 28 -30.98 12.44 21.91
C ALA A 28 -29.93 13.40 21.27
N SER A 29 -29.25 12.93 20.22
CA SER A 29 -28.41 13.62 19.20
C SER A 29 -27.34 14.63 19.65
N TYR A 30 -26.08 14.20 19.48
CA TYR A 30 -24.89 15.04 19.53
C TYR A 30 -24.86 16.08 18.39
N GLY A 31 -24.43 17.30 18.69
CA GLY A 31 -24.56 18.47 17.82
C GLY A 31 -23.86 18.37 16.45
N SER A 32 -24.29 19.26 15.55
CA SER A 32 -23.88 19.33 14.15
C SER A 32 -23.23 20.68 13.87
N TYR A 33 -21.96 20.69 13.44
CA TYR A 33 -21.33 21.90 12.88
C TYR A 33 -21.63 21.95 11.38
N ASN A 34 -22.11 23.08 10.89
CA ASN A 34 -22.31 23.31 9.46
C ASN A 34 -21.24 24.30 8.97
N LEU A 35 -20.45 23.86 7.99
CA LEU A 35 -19.31 24.57 7.40
C LEU A 35 -19.53 24.87 5.90
N ASP A 36 -20.78 24.80 5.42
CA ASP A 36 -21.14 24.88 3.99
C ASP A 36 -20.68 26.19 3.30
N THR A 37 -20.28 27.23 4.04
CA THR A 37 -19.76 28.51 3.52
C THR A 37 -18.23 28.63 3.55
N GLY A 38 -17.52 27.57 3.97
CA GLY A 38 -16.06 27.50 3.97
C GLY A 38 -15.40 28.07 5.23
N LEU A 39 -14.28 27.46 5.64
CA LEU A 39 -13.43 27.93 6.74
C LEU A 39 -12.04 28.28 6.19
N THR A 40 -11.54 29.47 6.53
CA THR A 40 -10.19 29.92 6.19
C THR A 40 -9.36 30.05 7.45
N ALA A 41 -8.31 29.27 7.63
CA ALA A 41 -7.39 29.42 8.76
C ALA A 41 -6.13 30.19 8.32
N GLY A 42 -5.89 31.36 8.91
CA GLY A 42 -4.69 32.16 8.67
C GLY A 42 -3.56 31.73 9.61
N GLY A 43 -2.41 31.33 9.06
CA GLY A 43 -1.29 30.81 9.85
C GLY A 43 -0.62 31.87 10.75
N VAL A 44 -0.50 31.55 12.04
CA VAL A 44 0.50 32.11 12.98
C VAL A 44 1.01 30.95 13.87
N ALA A 45 1.95 31.21 14.79
CA ALA A 45 2.74 30.22 15.52
C ALA A 45 1.97 29.11 16.28
N GLU A 46 0.68 29.33 16.55
CA GLU A 46 -0.22 28.37 17.20
C GLU A 46 -1.08 27.63 16.16
N THR A 47 -1.20 26.30 16.28
CA THR A 47 -2.07 25.51 15.41
C THR A 47 -3.54 25.90 15.59
N SER A 48 -4.27 26.05 14.49
CA SER A 48 -5.74 26.11 14.52
C SER A 48 -6.28 24.68 14.56
N GLU A 49 -6.98 24.30 15.63
CA GLU A 49 -7.58 22.97 15.83
C GLU A 49 -9.12 23.05 15.73
N ILE A 50 -9.72 22.19 14.89
CA ILE A 50 -11.16 21.92 14.89
C ILE A 50 -11.38 20.53 15.48
N SER A 51 -12.01 20.45 16.65
CA SER A 51 -12.22 19.19 17.37
C SER A 51 -13.72 18.86 17.52
N ALA A 52 -14.18 17.80 16.85
CA ALA A 52 -15.53 17.25 17.01
C ALA A 52 -15.48 15.90 17.77
N LEU A 53 -14.90 15.90 18.97
CA LEU A 53 -14.90 14.72 19.83
C LEU A 53 -16.33 14.39 20.27
N GLY A 54 -16.91 13.31 19.75
CA GLY A 54 -18.28 12.88 20.05
C GLY A 54 -19.40 13.64 19.33
N GLY A 55 -19.11 14.40 18.25
CA GLY A 55 -20.11 15.10 17.43
C GLY A 55 -20.11 14.65 15.96
N THR A 56 -21.16 15.02 15.21
CA THR A 56 -21.28 14.76 13.75
C THR A 56 -21.00 16.04 12.98
N LEU A 57 -20.17 16.02 11.94
CA LEU A 57 -20.01 17.16 11.02
C LEU A 57 -20.98 17.00 9.84
N ASN A 58 -21.97 17.87 9.71
CA ASN A 58 -23.03 17.80 8.68
C ASN A 58 -22.69 18.80 7.56
N GLN A 59 -22.53 18.30 6.34
CA GLN A 59 -22.22 19.10 5.16
C GLN A 59 -23.13 18.69 3.99
N SER A 60 -23.91 19.65 3.49
CA SER A 60 -24.82 19.46 2.36
C SER A 60 -24.31 20.13 1.08
N GLY A 61 -23.37 21.08 1.19
CA GLY A 61 -22.92 21.95 0.09
C GLY A 61 -21.51 21.69 -0.47
N GLY A 62 -20.74 20.78 0.14
CA GLY A 62 -19.32 20.62 -0.14
C GLY A 62 -18.50 21.77 0.46
N THR A 63 -17.66 21.47 1.45
CA THR A 63 -16.76 22.48 2.03
C THR A 63 -15.50 22.62 1.18
N VAL A 64 -15.23 23.84 0.73
CA VAL A 64 -13.87 24.25 0.32
C VAL A 64 -13.09 24.58 1.60
N LEU A 65 -12.22 23.65 2.04
CA LEU A 65 -11.26 23.93 3.12
C LEU A 65 -10.01 24.57 2.49
N ASN A 66 -9.98 25.90 2.41
CA ASN A 66 -8.83 26.62 1.89
C ASN A 66 -7.73 26.79 2.95
N VAL A 67 -6.64 26.02 2.81
CA VAL A 67 -5.39 26.26 3.54
C VAL A 67 -4.47 27.08 2.63
N LEU A 68 -4.26 28.37 2.93
CA LEU A 68 -3.41 29.23 2.11
C LEU A 68 -1.93 28.80 2.18
N SER A 69 -1.20 29.01 1.08
CA SER A 69 0.25 28.78 1.01
C SER A 69 0.99 29.68 2.02
N GLY A 70 1.86 29.09 2.84
CA GLY A 70 2.71 29.82 3.79
C GLY A 70 2.63 29.41 5.26
N ALA A 71 1.73 28.49 5.66
CA ALA A 71 1.70 27.96 7.02
C ALA A 71 2.81 26.91 7.23
N THR A 72 3.85 27.22 8.02
CA THR A 72 4.93 26.29 8.39
C THR A 72 4.48 25.16 9.33
N ASN A 73 3.38 25.36 10.06
CA ASN A 73 2.67 24.36 10.86
C ASN A 73 1.18 24.44 10.46
N GLY A 74 0.71 23.51 9.62
CA GLY A 74 -0.62 23.60 9.00
C GLY A 74 -1.81 23.45 9.96
N VAL A 75 -3.03 23.60 9.42
CA VAL A 75 -4.30 23.36 10.13
C VAL A 75 -4.39 21.91 10.58
N ASP A 76 -4.70 21.68 11.86
CA ASP A 76 -4.95 20.35 12.42
C ASP A 76 -6.48 20.09 12.40
N LEU A 77 -6.92 19.20 11.53
CA LEU A 77 -8.31 18.73 11.51
C LEU A 77 -8.40 17.48 12.42
N LEU A 78 -8.56 17.71 13.72
CA LEU A 78 -8.74 16.67 14.74
C LEU A 78 -10.20 16.19 14.77
N ILE A 79 -10.63 15.42 13.77
CA ILE A 79 -11.92 14.72 13.84
C ILE A 79 -11.73 13.40 14.58
N SER A 80 -11.75 13.42 15.91
CA SER A 80 -11.82 12.19 16.71
C SER A 80 -13.22 11.53 16.69
N GLY A 81 -14.06 11.90 15.71
CA GLY A 81 -15.41 11.42 15.43
C GLY A 81 -15.59 11.00 13.97
N SER A 82 -16.80 10.61 13.58
CA SER A 82 -17.12 10.12 12.24
C SER A 82 -17.41 11.30 11.30
N LEU A 83 -16.69 11.41 10.17
CA LEU A 83 -17.08 12.34 9.09
C LEU A 83 -18.27 11.73 8.32
N ILE A 84 -19.49 12.00 8.78
CA ILE A 84 -20.71 11.54 8.13
C ILE A 84 -21.11 12.58 7.07
N THR A 85 -20.87 12.27 5.79
CA THR A 85 -21.58 12.96 4.71
C THR A 85 -23.09 12.77 4.94
N VAL A 86 -23.86 13.84 4.87
CA VAL A 86 -25.32 13.91 5.13
C VAL A 86 -26.12 13.00 4.19
N ASN A 87 -25.44 12.50 3.17
CA ASN A 87 -25.89 11.42 2.35
C ASN A 87 -24.78 10.35 2.33
N PRO A 88 -24.92 9.19 3.00
CA PRO A 88 -23.95 8.10 2.91
C PRO A 88 -23.76 7.58 1.46
N SER A 89 -24.56 8.08 0.51
CA SER A 89 -24.52 7.75 -0.91
C SER A 89 -23.60 8.62 -1.78
N THR A 90 -23.06 9.77 -1.32
CA THR A 90 -22.35 10.71 -2.24
C THR A 90 -20.88 11.03 -1.93
N GLY A 91 -20.35 10.70 -0.75
CA GLY A 91 -18.94 10.92 -0.38
C GLY A 91 -18.43 12.36 -0.54
N ILE A 92 -17.11 12.55 -0.40
CA ILE A 92 -16.43 13.85 -0.61
C ILE A 92 -15.98 13.96 -2.06
N THR A 93 -16.32 15.05 -2.76
CA THR A 93 -15.76 15.43 -4.06
C THR A 93 -14.78 16.61 -3.87
N SER A 94 -13.49 16.42 -4.17
CA SER A 94 -12.50 17.51 -4.11
C SER A 94 -11.33 17.25 -5.05
N THR A 95 -10.53 18.27 -5.34
CA THR A 95 -9.31 18.10 -6.14
C THR A 95 -8.35 17.14 -5.45
N GLY A 96 -8.23 17.12 -4.13
CA GLY A 96 -7.47 16.11 -3.41
C GLY A 96 -7.63 16.24 -1.90
N LEU A 97 -7.16 15.25 -1.14
CA LEU A 97 -7.19 15.28 0.32
C LEU A 97 -5.78 15.44 0.89
N THR A 98 -5.59 16.39 1.81
CA THR A 98 -4.36 16.49 2.61
C THR A 98 -4.69 16.43 4.10
N LYS A 99 -4.18 15.41 4.80
CA LYS A 99 -4.33 15.24 6.25
C LYS A 99 -3.06 15.69 6.97
N ARG A 100 -3.22 16.70 7.82
CA ARG A 100 -2.22 17.18 8.79
C ARG A 100 -2.73 16.97 10.21
N GLY A 101 -1.87 17.23 11.18
CA GLY A 101 -2.13 17.03 12.59
C GLY A 101 -2.06 15.60 13.08
N ASP A 102 -1.96 15.40 14.40
CA ASP A 102 -1.66 14.08 14.98
C ASP A 102 -2.91 13.21 15.19
N GLY A 103 -4.10 13.80 15.00
CA GLY A 103 -5.38 13.13 15.12
C GLY A 103 -5.68 12.04 14.11
N VAL A 104 -6.73 11.26 14.38
CA VAL A 104 -7.34 10.32 13.44
C VAL A 104 -8.36 11.07 12.58
N LEU A 105 -8.39 10.79 11.28
CA LEU A 105 -9.47 11.17 10.36
C LEU A 105 -10.10 9.88 9.82
N MET A 106 -11.37 9.61 10.15
CA MET A 106 -12.09 8.46 9.59
C MET A 106 -12.88 8.85 8.34
N LEU A 107 -12.66 8.13 7.24
CA LEU A 107 -13.32 8.33 5.95
C LEU A 107 -14.37 7.23 5.73
N SER A 108 -15.63 7.48 6.12
CA SER A 108 -16.72 6.49 6.07
C SER A 108 -17.57 6.51 4.79
N GLY A 109 -17.48 7.57 3.98
CA GLY A 109 -18.22 7.69 2.72
C GLY A 109 -17.53 7.04 1.52
N ALA A 110 -18.21 7.07 0.37
CA ALA A 110 -17.62 6.71 -0.93
C ALA A 110 -17.00 7.94 -1.60
N ASN A 111 -15.74 8.23 -1.27
CA ASN A 111 -15.12 9.50 -1.66
C ASN A 111 -14.67 9.51 -3.13
N SER A 112 -14.50 10.71 -3.70
CA SER A 112 -14.04 10.93 -5.06
C SER A 112 -13.03 12.09 -5.07
N PHE A 113 -11.75 11.74 -5.10
CA PHE A 113 -10.63 12.67 -5.24
C PHE A 113 -10.05 12.58 -6.65
N THR A 114 -9.48 13.66 -7.19
CA THR A 114 -8.86 13.68 -8.53
C THR A 114 -7.33 13.74 -8.51
N ASP A 115 -6.74 14.29 -7.45
CA ASP A 115 -5.30 14.56 -7.27
C ASP A 115 -4.72 13.75 -6.08
N GLY A 116 -5.46 12.74 -5.62
CA GLY A 116 -5.00 11.79 -4.61
C GLY A 116 -5.21 12.20 -3.14
N VAL A 117 -4.62 11.40 -2.26
CA VAL A 117 -4.67 11.54 -0.80
C VAL A 117 -3.24 11.67 -0.27
N ARG A 118 -2.96 12.74 0.47
CA ARG A 118 -1.66 13.01 1.11
C ARG A 118 -1.82 13.04 2.62
N LEU A 119 -1.10 12.16 3.30
CA LEU A 119 -1.09 12.05 4.75
C LEU A 119 0.25 12.57 5.27
N GLU A 120 0.26 13.79 5.79
CA GLU A 120 1.47 14.43 6.34
C GLU A 120 1.68 14.11 7.82
N SER A 121 0.60 13.84 8.57
CA SER A 121 0.69 13.37 9.95
C SER A 121 -0.61 12.79 10.51
N GLY A 122 -0.48 12.11 11.66
CA GLY A 122 -1.58 11.46 12.34
C GLY A 122 -2.10 10.26 11.55
N MET A 123 -3.38 9.92 11.73
CA MET A 123 -3.97 8.75 11.09
C MET A 123 -5.06 9.15 10.10
N ILE A 124 -5.10 8.50 8.92
CA ILE A 124 -6.34 8.37 8.15
C ILE A 124 -6.82 6.94 8.30
N ARG A 125 -8.07 6.75 8.73
CA ARG A 125 -8.72 5.47 8.90
C ARG A 125 -9.82 5.26 7.87
N ALA A 126 -9.84 4.11 7.22
CA ALA A 126 -10.95 3.71 6.36
C ALA A 126 -12.20 3.38 7.20
N GLY A 127 -13.34 3.92 6.80
CA GLY A 127 -14.67 3.54 7.29
C GLY A 127 -15.53 2.86 6.22
N SER A 128 -14.98 2.66 5.01
CA SER A 128 -15.63 2.00 3.88
C SER A 128 -14.57 1.42 2.93
N THR A 129 -14.99 0.55 1.99
CA THR A 129 -14.12 0.02 0.93
C THR A 129 -13.71 1.06 -0.12
N THR A 130 -14.42 2.18 -0.17
CA THR A 130 -14.22 3.30 -1.11
C THR A 130 -13.73 4.57 -0.41
N ALA A 131 -13.20 4.43 0.81
CA ALA A 131 -12.77 5.53 1.68
C ALA A 131 -11.74 6.46 1.03
N PHE A 132 -10.85 5.95 0.17
CA PHE A 132 -9.79 6.73 -0.47
C PHE A 132 -10.13 7.14 -1.91
N GLY A 133 -11.37 6.90 -2.33
CA GLY A 133 -11.82 7.10 -3.70
C GLY A 133 -11.19 6.16 -4.72
N LEU A 134 -11.77 6.17 -5.92
CA LEU A 134 -11.41 5.21 -6.97
C LEU A 134 -9.99 5.49 -7.50
N ASN A 135 -9.09 4.54 -7.30
CA ASN A 135 -7.75 4.52 -7.90
C ASN A 135 -6.88 5.76 -7.61
N ASN A 136 -7.10 6.42 -6.47
CA ASN A 136 -6.31 7.59 -6.10
C ASN A 136 -4.90 7.21 -5.64
N ALA A 137 -3.90 8.01 -6.05
CA ALA A 137 -2.58 7.95 -5.47
C ALA A 137 -2.63 8.33 -3.98
N VAL A 138 -1.90 7.59 -3.14
CA VAL A 138 -1.76 7.86 -1.70
C VAL A 138 -0.30 8.10 -1.37
N THR A 139 0.00 9.27 -0.79
CA THR A 139 1.34 9.61 -0.29
C THR A 139 1.30 9.72 1.22
N VAL A 140 2.20 9.03 1.93
CA VAL A 140 2.30 9.08 3.39
C VAL A 140 3.65 9.69 3.79
N SER A 141 3.69 10.65 4.70
CA SER A 141 4.97 11.24 5.13
C SER A 141 5.75 10.29 6.04
N ASN A 142 7.08 10.31 5.90
CA ASN A 142 8.02 9.64 6.81
C ASN A 142 8.06 10.38 8.17
N ARG A 143 7.03 10.19 8.99
CA ARG A 143 6.88 10.86 10.29
C ARG A 143 6.31 9.89 11.32
N ALA A 144 6.77 10.02 12.56
CA ALA A 144 6.31 9.19 13.67
C ALA A 144 4.79 9.30 13.86
N ALA A 145 4.17 8.18 14.24
CA ALA A 145 2.72 8.03 14.42
C ALA A 145 1.86 8.31 13.17
N THR A 146 2.45 8.66 12.03
CA THR A 146 1.72 8.79 10.77
C THR A 146 1.27 7.41 10.27
N THR A 147 -0.04 7.20 10.10
CA THR A 147 -0.60 5.88 9.76
C THR A 147 -1.76 5.95 8.76
N LEU A 148 -1.66 5.17 7.69
CA LEU A 148 -2.80 4.81 6.83
C LEU A 148 -3.42 3.52 7.37
N ASP A 149 -4.60 3.62 7.97
CA ASP A 149 -5.27 2.49 8.62
C ASP A 149 -6.46 2.01 7.78
N LEU A 150 -6.39 0.78 7.28
CA LEU A 150 -7.49 0.18 6.51
C LEU A 150 -8.62 -0.33 7.39
N ASN A 151 -8.40 -0.49 8.70
CA ASN A 151 -9.44 -0.84 9.66
C ASN A 151 -10.30 -2.02 9.19
N ASN A 152 -9.64 -3.08 8.69
CA ASN A 152 -10.25 -4.31 8.20
C ASN A 152 -11.04 -4.21 6.88
N PHE A 153 -11.05 -3.05 6.22
CA PHE A 153 -11.69 -2.89 4.91
C PHE A 153 -10.78 -3.32 3.76
N ASN A 154 -11.38 -3.96 2.77
CA ASN A 154 -10.72 -4.17 1.48
C ASN A 154 -10.68 -2.85 0.72
N VAL A 155 -9.48 -2.33 0.48
CA VAL A 155 -9.26 -1.02 -0.11
C VAL A 155 -8.42 -1.16 -1.37
N THR A 156 -8.85 -0.47 -2.42
CA THR A 156 -8.09 -0.31 -3.66
C THR A 156 -7.62 1.14 -3.77
N ILE A 157 -6.34 1.34 -4.04
CA ILE A 157 -5.76 2.66 -4.34
C ILE A 157 -4.97 2.63 -5.65
N GLY A 158 -4.70 3.81 -6.18
CA GLY A 158 -3.91 4.03 -7.38
C GLY A 158 -2.47 3.62 -7.14
N SER A 159 -1.69 4.44 -6.46
CA SER A 159 -0.28 4.17 -6.14
C SER A 159 0.00 4.49 -4.67
N LEU A 160 1.07 3.93 -4.10
CA LEU A 160 1.48 4.19 -2.72
C LEU A 160 2.93 4.69 -2.67
N SER A 161 3.14 5.85 -2.06
CA SER A 161 4.46 6.47 -1.93
C SER A 161 4.73 7.06 -0.55
N GLY A 162 6.02 7.31 -0.27
CA GLY A 162 6.49 7.93 0.97
C GLY A 162 6.75 6.91 2.08
N GLY A 163 6.44 7.24 3.33
CA GLY A 163 6.83 6.48 4.52
C GLY A 163 8.35 6.39 4.68
N GLY A 164 8.80 5.71 5.72
CA GLY A 164 10.22 5.44 5.94
C GLY A 164 10.52 4.99 7.36
N SER A 165 11.80 5.06 7.72
CA SER A 165 12.30 4.61 9.03
C SER A 165 11.77 5.41 10.22
N ALA A 166 11.29 6.65 10.01
CA ALA A 166 10.72 7.47 11.07
C ALA A 166 9.20 7.23 11.26
N GLY A 167 8.53 6.54 10.32
CA GLY A 167 7.11 6.22 10.37
C GLY A 167 6.42 6.35 9.02
N GLY A 168 5.12 6.68 9.02
CA GLY A 168 4.30 6.65 7.81
C GLY A 168 3.96 5.22 7.41
N ASN A 169 3.32 4.49 8.31
CA ASN A 169 3.02 3.05 8.17
C ASN A 169 1.63 2.81 7.56
N VAL A 170 1.40 1.58 7.09
CA VAL A 170 0.07 1.09 6.71
C VAL A 170 -0.35 -0.05 7.65
N THR A 171 -1.54 0.03 8.24
CA THR A 171 -2.14 -1.04 9.04
C THR A 171 -3.33 -1.64 8.29
N LEU A 172 -3.25 -2.91 7.92
CA LEU A 172 -4.28 -3.61 7.17
C LEU A 172 -5.46 -4.07 8.06
N GLY A 173 -5.17 -4.42 9.32
CA GLY A 173 -6.06 -5.28 10.09
C GLY A 173 -6.24 -6.62 9.36
N SER A 174 -7.48 -7.07 9.19
CA SER A 174 -7.82 -8.20 8.31
C SER A 174 -8.18 -7.80 6.87
N GLY A 175 -8.10 -6.50 6.53
CA GLY A 175 -8.52 -5.96 5.23
C GLY A 175 -7.45 -6.09 4.17
N ASN A 176 -7.84 -6.27 2.91
CA ASN A 176 -6.91 -6.43 1.80
C ASN A 176 -6.56 -5.09 1.16
N LEU A 177 -5.27 -4.87 0.86
CA LEU A 177 -4.79 -3.71 0.12
C LEU A 177 -4.52 -4.08 -1.34
N THR A 178 -5.20 -3.42 -2.28
CA THR A 178 -4.87 -3.49 -3.71
C THR A 178 -4.22 -2.18 -4.17
N LEU A 179 -3.01 -2.28 -4.73
CA LEU A 179 -2.21 -1.17 -5.24
C LEU A 179 -2.08 -1.23 -6.76
N GLY A 180 -1.78 -0.11 -7.39
CA GLY A 180 -1.44 0.04 -8.81
C GLY A 180 -2.65 0.17 -9.74
N ALA A 181 -3.81 0.54 -9.21
CA ALA A 181 -5.05 0.62 -9.99
C ALA A 181 -5.09 1.79 -10.99
N ASP A 182 -4.20 2.77 -10.83
CA ASP A 182 -3.98 3.90 -11.75
C ASP A 182 -2.85 3.64 -12.77
N ASN A 183 -2.23 2.45 -12.73
CA ASN A 183 -0.98 2.13 -13.44
C ASN A 183 0.23 3.00 -13.04
N GLY A 184 0.09 3.79 -11.98
CA GLY A 184 1.12 4.64 -11.42
C GLY A 184 2.23 3.84 -10.74
N SER A 185 3.40 4.44 -10.69
CA SER A 185 4.55 3.89 -9.94
C SER A 185 4.64 4.56 -8.57
N GLY A 186 5.15 3.84 -7.58
CA GLY A 186 5.30 4.31 -6.21
C GLY A 186 6.54 3.74 -5.54
N SER A 187 7.04 4.43 -4.52
CA SER A 187 8.10 3.93 -3.64
C SER A 187 7.69 4.18 -2.20
N PHE A 188 7.51 3.10 -1.44
CA PHE A 188 7.02 3.13 -0.08
C PHE A 188 8.04 2.52 0.89
N GLY A 189 8.46 3.30 1.87
CA GLY A 189 9.46 2.92 2.88
C GLY A 189 8.91 2.67 4.28
N GLY A 190 7.61 2.90 4.50
CA GLY A 190 6.96 2.55 5.75
C GLY A 190 6.73 1.04 5.88
N VAL A 191 6.26 0.62 7.06
CA VAL A 191 5.88 -0.78 7.31
C VAL A 191 4.41 -1.00 6.95
N ILE A 192 4.12 -2.00 6.12
CA ILE A 192 2.78 -2.56 5.93
C ILE A 192 2.62 -3.77 6.87
N SER A 193 1.57 -3.76 7.69
CA SER A 193 1.35 -4.76 8.76
C SER A 193 -0.11 -5.21 8.88
N GLY A 194 -0.35 -6.36 9.51
CA GLY A 194 -1.69 -6.95 9.71
C GLY A 194 -1.85 -8.33 9.08
N THR A 195 -3.03 -8.93 9.21
CA THR A 195 -3.32 -10.27 8.67
C THR A 195 -3.91 -10.25 7.26
N GLY A 196 -4.34 -9.08 6.80
CA GLY A 196 -4.85 -8.87 5.45
C GLY A 196 -3.83 -9.15 4.34
N ALA A 197 -4.34 -9.42 3.14
CA ALA A 197 -3.56 -9.68 1.95
C ALA A 197 -3.17 -8.38 1.22
N MET A 198 -2.13 -8.46 0.40
CA MET A 198 -1.70 -7.36 -0.47
C MET A 198 -1.67 -7.82 -1.93
N THR A 199 -2.25 -7.04 -2.83
CA THR A 199 -2.19 -7.28 -4.28
C THR A 199 -1.60 -6.07 -4.98
N LYS A 200 -0.52 -6.24 -5.74
CA LYS A 200 -0.07 -5.24 -6.71
C LYS A 200 -0.66 -5.57 -8.08
N ARG A 201 -1.30 -4.57 -8.70
CA ARG A 201 -1.82 -4.63 -10.07
C ARG A 201 -1.42 -3.46 -10.94
N GLY A 202 -1.82 -3.49 -12.22
CA GLY A 202 -1.50 -2.45 -13.20
C GLY A 202 -0.02 -2.41 -13.60
N THR A 203 0.29 -1.65 -14.65
CA THR A 203 1.61 -1.69 -15.32
C THR A 203 2.73 -0.99 -14.54
N GLY A 204 2.40 -0.09 -13.61
CA GLY A 204 3.37 0.68 -12.84
C GLY A 204 4.28 -0.16 -11.95
N THR A 205 5.38 0.43 -11.48
CA THR A 205 6.32 -0.20 -10.56
C THR A 205 6.04 0.22 -9.12
N GLN A 206 5.84 -0.72 -8.21
CA GLN A 206 5.84 -0.45 -6.76
C GLN A 206 7.18 -0.87 -6.16
N THR A 207 7.91 0.06 -5.57
CA THR A 207 9.12 -0.23 -4.79
C THR A 207 8.77 -0.27 -3.30
N LEU A 208 9.19 -1.32 -2.62
CA LEU A 208 9.04 -1.49 -1.16
C LEU A 208 10.42 -1.48 -0.53
N THR A 209 10.73 -0.45 0.25
CA THR A 209 12.01 -0.31 0.96
C THR A 209 11.89 -0.56 2.46
N GLY A 210 10.66 -0.64 2.99
CA GLY A 210 10.39 -0.97 4.38
C GLY A 210 10.40 -2.47 4.71
N GLN A 211 10.47 -2.78 6.00
CA GLN A 211 10.37 -4.14 6.55
C GLN A 211 8.91 -4.52 6.77
N ASN A 212 8.21 -5.00 5.74
CA ASN A 212 6.78 -5.30 5.84
C ASN A 212 6.53 -6.59 6.64
N THR A 213 5.54 -6.55 7.54
CA THR A 213 5.22 -7.60 8.53
C THR A 213 3.79 -8.12 8.41
N PHE A 214 3.09 -7.82 7.31
CA PHE A 214 1.80 -8.46 7.06
C PHE A 214 1.96 -9.98 6.85
N SER A 215 0.95 -10.75 7.25
CA SER A 215 0.97 -12.22 7.17
C SER A 215 0.06 -12.80 6.10
N GLY A 216 -0.82 -11.99 5.51
CA GLY A 216 -1.69 -12.41 4.41
C GLY A 216 -0.93 -12.59 3.09
N LEU A 217 -1.56 -13.24 2.12
CA LEU A 217 -0.99 -13.50 0.80
C LEU A 217 -0.50 -12.21 0.12
N PHE A 218 0.71 -12.24 -0.44
CA PHE A 218 1.14 -11.22 -1.40
C PHE A 218 0.93 -11.71 -2.84
N THR A 219 0.18 -10.96 -3.63
CA THR A 219 -0.08 -11.26 -5.05
C THR A 219 0.52 -10.20 -5.96
N GLN A 220 1.42 -10.63 -6.84
CA GLN A 220 1.94 -9.81 -7.94
C GLN A 220 1.14 -10.11 -9.21
N ASN A 221 0.26 -9.17 -9.60
CA ASN A 221 -0.66 -9.29 -10.74
C ASN A 221 -0.57 -8.10 -11.70
N GLN A 222 0.39 -8.14 -12.63
CA GLN A 222 0.78 -7.10 -13.58
C GLN A 222 1.81 -6.10 -13.04
N GLY A 223 2.65 -5.62 -13.97
CA GLY A 223 3.70 -4.64 -13.69
C GLY A 223 4.82 -5.24 -12.87
N VAL A 224 5.48 -4.39 -12.07
CA VAL A 224 6.66 -4.77 -11.27
C VAL A 224 6.45 -4.42 -9.81
N THR A 225 6.80 -5.34 -8.91
CA THR A 225 7.15 -5.00 -7.52
C THR A 225 8.65 -5.16 -7.33
N VAL A 226 9.32 -4.12 -6.84
CA VAL A 226 10.73 -4.15 -6.46
C VAL A 226 10.85 -4.23 -4.95
N LEU A 227 11.48 -5.28 -4.45
CA LEU A 227 11.81 -5.45 -3.04
C LEU A 227 13.21 -4.91 -2.78
N ALA A 228 13.33 -3.79 -2.06
CA ALA A 228 14.56 -3.03 -1.93
C ALA A 228 14.85 -2.60 -0.48
N ASN A 229 14.45 -3.40 0.50
CA ASN A 229 14.84 -3.17 1.89
C ASN A 229 16.34 -3.46 2.08
N SER A 230 17.10 -2.46 2.49
CA SER A 230 18.54 -2.59 2.75
C SER A 230 18.86 -3.38 4.02
N ASN A 231 17.87 -3.59 4.90
CA ASN A 231 18.03 -4.16 6.23
C ASN A 231 17.40 -5.56 6.35
N GLY A 232 17.41 -6.35 5.27
CA GLY A 232 16.90 -7.73 5.24
C GLY A 232 15.59 -7.90 4.45
N PRO A 233 14.71 -8.84 4.84
CA PRO A 233 13.49 -9.11 4.10
C PRO A 233 12.59 -7.88 3.96
N ALA A 234 12.13 -7.61 2.75
CA ALA A 234 11.14 -6.55 2.50
C ALA A 234 9.71 -7.05 2.74
N LEU A 235 9.44 -8.34 2.50
CA LEU A 235 8.15 -8.98 2.76
C LEU A 235 8.28 -10.05 3.84
N PHE A 236 7.21 -10.22 4.62
CA PHE A 236 7.11 -11.23 5.67
C PHE A 236 8.29 -11.20 6.66
N ASN A 237 8.77 -9.99 6.99
CA ASN A 237 9.93 -9.85 7.86
C ASN A 237 9.67 -10.49 9.24
N GLY A 238 10.50 -11.47 9.61
CA GLY A 238 10.39 -12.21 10.86
C GLY A 238 9.39 -13.37 10.88
N GLN A 239 8.76 -13.73 9.75
CA GLN A 239 7.76 -14.81 9.70
C GLN A 239 7.73 -15.55 8.34
N GLY A 240 6.91 -16.61 8.26
CA GLY A 240 6.59 -17.27 6.99
C GLY A 240 5.51 -16.52 6.22
N GLY A 241 5.33 -16.87 4.96
CA GLY A 241 4.31 -16.25 4.13
C GLY A 241 4.21 -16.88 2.75
N ASP A 242 3.18 -16.50 2.00
CA ASP A 242 2.94 -17.00 0.67
C ASP A 242 2.95 -15.84 -0.33
N ILE A 243 3.57 -16.09 -1.49
CA ILE A 243 3.62 -15.20 -2.63
C ILE A 243 3.02 -15.92 -3.83
N VAL A 244 2.13 -15.24 -4.55
CA VAL A 244 1.68 -15.65 -5.88
C VAL A 244 2.15 -14.63 -6.91
N ILE A 245 2.89 -15.10 -7.91
CA ILE A 245 3.27 -14.32 -9.09
C ILE A 245 2.47 -14.85 -10.27
N GLY A 246 1.50 -14.08 -10.75
CA GLY A 246 0.64 -14.51 -11.86
C GLY A 246 -0.12 -13.33 -12.47
N ASN A 247 -0.37 -13.37 -13.76
CA ASN A 247 -1.10 -12.33 -14.48
C ASN A 247 -2.56 -12.71 -14.66
N ILE A 248 -3.41 -12.28 -13.74
CA ILE A 248 -4.86 -12.53 -13.72
C ILE A 248 -5.55 -11.25 -14.24
N GLY A 249 -5.94 -11.21 -15.52
CA GLY A 249 -6.75 -10.10 -16.04
C GLY A 249 -6.45 -9.59 -17.47
N GLY A 250 -5.55 -10.20 -18.23
CA GLY A 250 -5.48 -10.06 -19.70
C GLY A 250 -4.98 -8.73 -20.28
N GLY A 251 -4.63 -7.72 -19.47
CA GLY A 251 -4.25 -6.38 -19.96
C GLY A 251 -2.75 -6.10 -20.12
N SER A 252 -1.90 -6.73 -19.31
CA SER A 252 -0.42 -6.60 -19.40
C SER A 252 0.19 -7.95 -19.77
N THR A 253 1.44 -8.00 -20.24
CA THR A 253 2.11 -9.26 -20.59
C THR A 253 2.99 -9.82 -19.47
N TYR A 254 3.25 -9.07 -18.40
CA TYR A 254 4.17 -9.51 -17.34
C TYR A 254 3.72 -9.13 -15.93
N SER A 255 4.02 -10.03 -15.00
CA SER A 255 3.94 -9.88 -13.55
C SER A 255 5.33 -10.18 -12.99
N THR A 256 6.08 -9.14 -12.57
CA THR A 256 7.46 -9.32 -12.11
C THR A 256 7.60 -9.00 -10.62
N LEU A 257 8.15 -9.93 -9.86
CA LEU A 257 8.74 -9.68 -8.55
C LEU A 257 10.25 -9.57 -8.71
N ARG A 258 10.81 -8.39 -8.42
CA ARG A 258 12.20 -8.04 -8.66
C ARG A 258 12.95 -7.75 -7.38
N MET A 259 14.18 -8.23 -7.27
CA MET A 259 15.08 -7.92 -6.16
C MET A 259 15.82 -6.61 -6.43
N GLY A 260 15.63 -5.63 -5.56
CA GLY A 260 16.44 -4.41 -5.47
C GLY A 260 17.62 -4.54 -4.50
N ALA A 261 17.51 -5.43 -3.51
CA ALA A 261 18.57 -5.80 -2.57
C ALA A 261 18.61 -7.34 -2.39
N ALA A 262 19.60 -7.88 -1.68
CA ALA A 262 19.71 -9.31 -1.40
C ALA A 262 18.77 -9.75 -0.26
N ASN A 263 18.43 -11.04 -0.20
CA ASN A 263 17.67 -11.66 0.91
C ASN A 263 16.36 -10.93 1.26
N GLN A 264 15.59 -10.57 0.24
CA GLN A 264 14.35 -9.79 0.39
C GLN A 264 13.14 -10.61 0.86
N LEU A 265 13.30 -11.93 0.94
CA LEU A 265 12.34 -12.89 1.46
C LEU A 265 13.04 -13.81 2.48
N GLY A 266 12.27 -14.61 3.21
CA GLY A 266 12.79 -15.58 4.18
C GLY A 266 12.73 -17.03 3.68
N THR A 267 13.45 -17.92 4.37
CA THR A 267 13.47 -19.37 4.09
C THR A 267 12.14 -20.08 4.35
N ASN A 268 11.16 -19.38 4.91
CA ASN A 268 9.80 -19.88 5.17
C ASN A 268 8.76 -19.15 4.31
N VAL A 269 9.20 -18.40 3.29
CA VAL A 269 8.30 -17.73 2.35
C VAL A 269 8.17 -18.58 1.08
N ASN A 270 6.98 -19.08 0.81
CA ASN A 270 6.72 -19.87 -0.38
C ASN A 270 6.45 -18.96 -1.57
N VAL A 271 7.04 -19.30 -2.72
CA VAL A 271 6.79 -18.61 -3.99
C VAL A 271 6.05 -19.56 -4.92
N THR A 272 4.86 -19.16 -5.32
CA THR A 272 4.03 -19.89 -6.27
C THR A 272 3.89 -19.07 -7.55
N PHE A 273 4.20 -19.68 -8.69
CA PHE A 273 3.80 -19.13 -9.98
C PHE A 273 2.34 -19.52 -10.25
N GLY A 274 1.45 -18.54 -10.23
CA GLY A 274 0.00 -18.71 -10.37
C GLY A 274 -0.47 -18.77 -11.82
N ALA A 275 -1.79 -18.84 -12.00
CA ALA A 275 -2.41 -18.85 -13.33
C ALA A 275 -2.16 -17.53 -14.09
N ASN A 276 -1.90 -17.66 -15.38
CA ASN A 276 -1.73 -16.54 -16.30
C ASN A 276 -2.91 -16.50 -17.29
N ALA A 277 -3.40 -15.29 -17.59
CA ALA A 277 -4.60 -15.10 -18.40
C ALA A 277 -4.42 -15.51 -19.87
N THR A 278 -3.19 -15.51 -20.38
CA THR A 278 -2.87 -15.87 -21.78
C THR A 278 -1.55 -16.64 -21.83
N THR A 279 -1.30 -17.40 -22.91
CA THR A 279 -0.02 -18.09 -23.15
C THR A 279 1.17 -17.14 -23.35
N THR A 280 0.90 -15.86 -23.64
CA THR A 280 1.89 -14.79 -23.81
C THR A 280 2.16 -14.00 -22.54
N SER A 281 1.49 -14.35 -21.43
CA SER A 281 1.65 -13.71 -20.14
C SER A 281 2.67 -14.43 -19.28
N TYR A 282 3.52 -13.68 -18.60
CA TYR A 282 4.62 -14.26 -17.82
C TYR A 282 4.55 -13.86 -16.35
N GLY A 283 4.75 -14.84 -15.46
CA GLY A 283 5.11 -14.59 -14.07
C GLY A 283 6.63 -14.68 -13.95
N THR A 284 7.28 -13.65 -13.43
CA THR A 284 8.75 -13.57 -13.37
C THR A 284 9.24 -13.29 -11.96
N LEU A 285 10.19 -14.10 -11.49
CA LEU A 285 11.06 -13.80 -10.36
C LEU A 285 12.42 -13.36 -10.90
N ASP A 286 12.79 -12.11 -10.66
CA ASP A 286 13.95 -11.42 -11.25
C ASP A 286 14.97 -11.04 -10.16
N LEU A 287 16.14 -11.70 -10.15
CA LEU A 287 17.11 -11.58 -9.05
C LEU A 287 18.08 -10.40 -9.19
N MET A 288 18.29 -9.86 -10.39
CA MET A 288 19.08 -8.64 -10.64
C MET A 288 20.47 -8.60 -9.97
N SER A 289 21.27 -9.65 -10.12
CA SER A 289 22.55 -9.84 -9.43
C SER A 289 22.46 -9.87 -7.90
N ARG A 290 21.32 -10.25 -7.32
CA ARG A 290 21.11 -10.35 -5.87
C ARG A 290 20.72 -11.77 -5.49
N SER A 291 21.41 -12.33 -4.50
CA SER A 291 21.03 -13.64 -3.96
C SER A 291 19.76 -13.55 -3.13
N LEU A 292 18.95 -14.61 -3.20
CA LEU A 292 17.65 -14.72 -2.57
C LEU A 292 17.48 -16.10 -1.96
N SER A 293 16.92 -16.16 -0.76
CA SER A 293 16.48 -17.41 -0.13
C SER A 293 14.96 -17.43 -0.03
N ILE A 294 14.35 -18.56 -0.37
CA ILE A 294 12.90 -18.82 -0.27
C ILE A 294 12.65 -20.17 0.41
N GLY A 295 11.41 -20.39 0.85
CA GLY A 295 10.92 -21.69 1.31
C GLY A 295 10.66 -22.63 0.15
N ASN A 296 9.38 -22.89 -0.15
CA ASN A 296 9.00 -23.74 -1.27
C ASN A 296 8.89 -22.95 -2.57
N LEU A 297 9.31 -23.58 -3.66
CA LEU A 297 9.01 -23.16 -5.02
C LEU A 297 7.88 -24.05 -5.57
N ASN A 298 6.78 -23.43 -5.97
CA ASN A 298 5.59 -24.09 -6.47
C ASN A 298 5.14 -23.52 -7.82
N ILE A 299 4.43 -24.34 -8.61
CA ILE A 299 3.66 -23.89 -9.77
C ILE A 299 2.23 -24.41 -9.61
N SER A 300 1.23 -23.54 -9.82
CA SER A 300 -0.18 -23.93 -9.82
C SER A 300 -0.93 -23.33 -11.00
N GLY A 301 -1.56 -24.16 -11.83
CA GLY A 301 -2.55 -23.72 -12.83
C GLY A 301 -2.01 -22.81 -13.94
N ASN A 302 -0.69 -22.81 -14.19
CA ASN A 302 -0.08 -21.95 -15.19
C ASN A 302 -0.04 -22.63 -16.57
N THR A 303 -0.73 -22.04 -17.55
CA THR A 303 -0.69 -22.44 -18.98
C THR A 303 0.35 -21.65 -19.79
N ALA A 304 1.11 -20.75 -19.15
CA ALA A 304 2.09 -19.85 -19.75
C ALA A 304 3.47 -19.91 -19.04
N LEU A 305 4.48 -19.17 -19.51
CA LEU A 305 5.85 -19.33 -19.00
C LEU A 305 6.05 -18.67 -17.62
N ALA A 306 6.36 -19.48 -16.62
CA ALA A 306 6.97 -19.04 -15.37
C ALA A 306 8.47 -18.84 -15.59
N HIS A 307 9.01 -17.69 -15.20
CA HIS A 307 10.42 -17.36 -15.36
C HIS A 307 11.10 -17.16 -14.00
N ILE A 308 12.25 -17.81 -13.83
CA ILE A 308 13.24 -17.46 -12.81
C ILE A 308 14.50 -17.03 -13.55
N GLN A 309 15.02 -15.84 -13.23
CA GLN A 309 16.18 -15.32 -13.94
C GLN A 309 17.05 -14.40 -13.10
N ASN A 310 18.33 -14.29 -13.48
CA ASN A 310 19.22 -13.27 -12.90
C ASN A 310 18.99 -11.89 -13.52
N SER A 311 18.60 -11.78 -14.80
CA SER A 311 18.28 -10.48 -15.40
C SER A 311 17.18 -10.49 -16.44
N GLN A 312 16.19 -9.61 -16.27
CA GLN A 312 15.23 -9.28 -17.33
C GLN A 312 15.74 -8.21 -18.31
N SER A 313 16.69 -7.36 -17.90
CA SER A 313 17.11 -6.16 -18.62
C SER A 313 18.59 -6.18 -18.99
N VAL A 314 18.98 -5.36 -19.98
CA VAL A 314 20.39 -5.00 -20.21
C VAL A 314 20.94 -4.35 -18.92
N GLY A 315 22.05 -4.86 -18.38
CA GLY A 315 22.81 -4.18 -17.31
C GLY A 315 23.11 -4.96 -16.01
N SER A 316 22.50 -6.13 -15.77
CA SER A 316 22.89 -7.02 -14.66
C SER A 316 24.11 -7.85 -15.07
N THR A 317 25.29 -7.49 -14.57
CA THR A 317 26.56 -8.19 -14.86
C THR A 317 27.02 -9.09 -13.71
N GLY A 318 26.46 -8.93 -12.51
CA GLY A 318 26.79 -9.72 -11.35
C GLY A 318 26.00 -11.03 -11.28
N ASN A 319 26.60 -12.03 -10.64
CA ASN A 319 25.95 -13.32 -10.43
C ASN A 319 24.91 -13.22 -9.31
N SER A 320 23.91 -14.11 -9.34
CA SER A 320 22.98 -14.31 -8.23
C SER A 320 22.82 -15.78 -7.90
N THR A 321 22.38 -16.06 -6.68
CA THR A 321 22.00 -17.41 -6.26
C THR A 321 20.58 -17.41 -5.72
N LEU A 322 19.74 -18.30 -6.23
CA LEU A 322 18.45 -18.64 -5.63
C LEU A 322 18.62 -19.89 -4.77
N THR A 323 18.46 -19.74 -3.45
CA THR A 323 18.45 -20.85 -2.51
C THR A 323 17.00 -21.22 -2.14
N ILE A 324 16.62 -22.46 -2.38
CA ILE A 324 15.25 -22.97 -2.19
C ILE A 324 15.24 -23.99 -1.06
N HIS A 325 14.57 -23.68 0.04
CA HIS A 325 14.45 -24.56 1.23
C HIS A 325 13.20 -25.45 1.13
N GLN A 326 13.12 -26.27 0.07
CA GLN A 326 11.92 -27.07 -0.19
C GLN A 326 11.65 -28.09 0.92
N THR A 327 10.46 -28.02 1.50
CA THR A 327 9.93 -28.93 2.52
C THR A 327 8.75 -29.78 2.02
N THR A 328 8.16 -29.44 0.88
CA THR A 328 7.09 -30.22 0.23
C THR A 328 7.47 -30.61 -1.18
N ASN A 329 7.19 -31.84 -1.60
CA ASN A 329 7.53 -32.28 -2.97
C ASN A 329 6.87 -31.35 -3.99
N GLY A 330 7.66 -30.87 -4.96
CA GLY A 330 7.20 -29.91 -5.93
C GLY A 330 7.87 -30.11 -7.29
N SER A 331 7.24 -29.56 -8.31
CA SER A 331 7.80 -29.51 -9.64
C SER A 331 7.76 -28.09 -10.20
N PHE A 332 8.79 -27.74 -10.95
CA PHE A 332 8.86 -26.49 -11.69
C PHE A 332 9.04 -26.81 -13.17
N THR A 333 8.09 -26.40 -14.00
CA THR A 333 8.04 -26.63 -15.45
C THR A 333 8.30 -25.36 -16.26
N GLY A 334 8.70 -24.28 -15.60
CA GLY A 334 9.00 -23.00 -16.24
C GLY A 334 10.44 -22.92 -16.75
N LEU A 335 10.82 -21.73 -17.20
CA LEU A 335 12.17 -21.44 -17.66
C LEU A 335 13.02 -20.87 -16.52
N ILE A 336 14.26 -21.36 -16.43
CA ILE A 336 15.29 -20.88 -15.50
C ILE A 336 16.49 -20.48 -16.34
N ARG A 337 16.91 -19.21 -16.28
CA ARG A 337 17.98 -18.69 -17.15
C ARG A 337 18.84 -17.64 -16.48
N ASP A 338 20.04 -17.44 -16.99
CA ASP A 338 20.88 -16.32 -16.56
C ASP A 338 20.24 -14.97 -16.94
N GLN A 339 19.80 -14.82 -18.19
CA GLN A 339 19.35 -13.52 -18.70
C GLN A 339 18.35 -13.60 -19.86
N ALA A 340 17.48 -12.61 -19.94
CA ALA A 340 16.58 -12.36 -21.07
C ALA A 340 17.12 -11.26 -22.01
N GLY A 341 17.74 -10.23 -21.44
CA GLY A 341 18.05 -8.97 -22.11
C GLY A 341 19.54 -8.69 -22.28
N GLY A 342 20.41 -9.71 -22.45
CA GLY A 342 21.82 -9.48 -22.78
C GLY A 342 22.73 -9.01 -21.63
N GLY A 343 22.42 -9.38 -20.38
CA GLY A 343 23.38 -9.26 -19.27
C GLY A 343 24.64 -10.14 -19.47
N THR A 344 25.40 -10.35 -18.40
CA THR A 344 26.48 -11.38 -18.39
C THR A 344 26.54 -12.17 -17.09
N GLY A 345 25.78 -11.76 -16.08
CA GLY A 345 25.79 -12.40 -14.77
C GLY A 345 25.01 -13.70 -14.77
N THR A 346 25.53 -14.71 -14.08
CA THR A 346 24.94 -16.04 -14.03
C THR A 346 23.91 -16.17 -12.90
N LEU A 347 22.99 -17.12 -13.05
CA LEU A 347 22.08 -17.58 -12.02
C LEU A 347 22.59 -18.93 -11.48
N GLY A 348 22.77 -19.03 -10.18
CA GLY A 348 22.97 -20.30 -9.47
C GLY A 348 21.69 -20.74 -8.77
N ILE A 349 21.41 -22.04 -8.75
CA ILE A 349 20.29 -22.63 -8.00
C ILE A 349 20.85 -23.56 -6.93
N VAL A 350 20.52 -23.30 -5.67
CA VAL A 350 20.86 -24.17 -4.55
C VAL A 350 19.57 -24.74 -3.97
N LYS A 351 19.48 -26.06 -3.91
CA LYS A 351 18.35 -26.77 -3.30
C LYS A 351 18.73 -27.26 -1.91
N ASN A 352 18.06 -26.71 -0.90
CA ASN A 352 18.10 -27.13 0.49
C ASN A 352 16.76 -27.76 0.91
N GLY A 353 16.74 -28.43 2.06
CA GLY A 353 15.52 -29.03 2.62
C GLY A 353 15.26 -30.47 2.15
N SER A 354 14.37 -31.15 2.86
CA SER A 354 14.18 -32.60 2.80
C SER A 354 13.34 -33.11 1.63
N ALA A 355 12.57 -32.24 0.97
CA ALA A 355 11.67 -32.66 -0.10
C ALA A 355 12.29 -32.56 -1.49
N ASN A 356 11.73 -33.30 -2.44
CA ASN A 356 12.15 -33.27 -3.83
C ASN A 356 11.65 -32.01 -4.53
N LEU A 357 12.54 -31.35 -5.28
CA LEU A 357 12.17 -30.32 -6.25
C LEU A 357 12.59 -30.83 -7.63
N THR A 358 11.62 -31.19 -8.46
CA THR A 358 11.89 -31.66 -9.81
C THR A 358 11.77 -30.49 -10.79
N LEU A 359 12.86 -30.19 -11.50
CA LEU A 359 12.86 -29.19 -12.56
C LEU A 359 12.62 -29.89 -13.89
N TYR A 360 11.51 -29.60 -14.55
CA TYR A 360 11.13 -30.15 -15.85
C TYR A 360 11.29 -29.09 -16.94
N GLY A 361 12.01 -29.38 -18.02
CA GLY A 361 12.05 -28.51 -19.21
C GLY A 361 13.36 -28.57 -19.97
N GLY A 362 13.30 -28.28 -21.28
CA GLY A 362 14.48 -28.08 -22.13
C GLY A 362 15.11 -26.67 -22.01
N ASP A 363 14.43 -25.76 -21.31
CA ASP A 363 14.80 -24.35 -21.18
C ASP A 363 15.43 -24.00 -19.82
N ILE A 364 16.05 -24.98 -19.16
CA ILE A 364 16.89 -24.77 -17.98
C ILE A 364 18.28 -24.42 -18.49
N THR A 365 18.59 -23.12 -18.53
CA THR A 365 19.77 -22.53 -19.18
C THR A 365 20.50 -21.57 -18.24
N TYR A 366 20.76 -22.02 -17.02
CA TYR A 366 21.56 -21.28 -16.03
C TYR A 366 22.96 -21.87 -15.93
N THR A 367 23.95 -21.04 -15.62
CA THR A 367 25.37 -21.44 -15.62
C THR A 367 26.09 -21.24 -14.29
N GLY A 368 25.44 -20.63 -13.28
CA GLY A 368 26.08 -20.22 -12.03
C GLY A 368 26.13 -21.26 -10.91
N GLY A 369 26.32 -22.54 -11.24
CA GLY A 369 26.38 -23.64 -10.26
C GLY A 369 27.51 -23.52 -9.23
#